data_AF-A8BBP3-F1
#
_entry.id   AF-A8BBP3-F1
#
_cell.length_a   1.000
_cell.length_b   1.000
_cell.length_c   1.000
_cell.angle_alpha   90.00
_cell.angle_beta   90.00
_cell.angle_gamma   90.00
#
_symmetry.space_group_name_H-M   'P 1'
#
loop_
_entity.id
_entity.type
_entity.pdbx_description
1 polymer ?
#
loop_
_entity_poly.entity_id
_entity_poly.type
_entity_poly.pdbx_seq_one_letter_code
_entity_poly.pdbx_strand_id
1 'polypeptide(L)'
;MTDQVKTRRRGLAQPNFRGVEVEKLATMKITDILPKLNARCRRRIGKHGLSMKHLRFVNKLRLRRAAQPSQKPKIVRTHLRDMIIFPEMIGMTVSVYNGRQFIPVEIKPPMVGRALREYSMSYKIVSHGKVGIGATRSSKFVPLR
;
A
#
# COMPACT_ATOMS: atom_id res chain seq x y z
N MET A 1 10.84 31.00 40.86
CA MET A 1 9.58 30.34 40.45
C MET A 1 9.11 31.08 39.20
N THR A 2 9.37 30.65 37.97
CA THR A 2 9.00 29.36 37.36
C THR A 2 9.91 29.04 36.17
N ASP A 3 10.60 27.91 36.22
CA ASP A 3 11.24 27.29 35.05
C ASP A 3 10.15 26.68 34.16
N GLN A 4 9.97 27.24 32.96
CA GLN A 4 9.12 26.64 31.93
C GLN A 4 9.90 25.53 31.23
N VAL A 5 9.62 24.28 31.62
CA VAL A 5 10.14 23.09 30.95
C VAL A 5 9.58 23.03 29.53
N LYS A 6 10.41 23.37 28.53
CA LYS A 6 10.11 23.14 27.11
C LYS A 6 10.02 21.63 26.85
N THR A 7 8.80 21.10 26.81
CA THR A 7 8.56 19.72 26.36
C THR A 7 9.02 19.58 24.91
N ARG A 8 10.16 18.92 24.68
CA ARG A 8 10.61 18.52 23.34
C ARG A 8 9.55 17.60 22.74
N ARG A 9 8.62 18.15 21.94
CA ARG A 9 7.79 17.35 21.03
C ARG A 9 8.76 16.64 20.10
N ARG A 10 8.98 15.33 20.29
CA ARG A 10 9.76 14.52 19.35
C ARG A 10 9.05 14.66 18.00
N GLY A 11 9.67 15.36 17.05
CA GLY A 11 9.14 15.41 15.69
C GLY A 11 8.95 14.00 15.16
N LEU A 12 7.94 13.78 14.33
CA LEU A 12 7.79 12.51 13.62
C LEU A 12 9.10 12.23 12.87
N ALA A 13 9.74 11.09 13.17
CA ALA A 13 10.93 10.66 12.47
C ALA A 13 10.63 10.62 10.96
N GLN A 14 11.58 11.10 10.15
CA GLN A 14 11.43 11.05 8.70
C GLN A 14 11.17 9.59 8.27
N PRO A 15 10.20 9.34 7.37
CA PRO A 15 9.80 7.98 7.03
C PRO A 15 10.93 7.26 6.29
N ASN A 16 11.71 6.45 6.98
CA ASN A 16 12.76 5.65 6.36
C ASN A 16 12.22 4.29 5.87
N PHE A 17 12.86 3.73 4.85
CA PHE A 17 12.59 2.36 4.40
C PHE A 17 13.80 1.48 4.72
N ARG A 18 13.72 0.67 5.78
CA ARG A 18 14.79 -0.29 6.17
C ARG A 18 16.18 0.37 6.21
N GLY A 19 16.26 1.55 6.82
CA GLY A 19 17.49 2.36 6.93
C GLY A 19 17.90 3.10 5.65
N VAL A 20 17.01 3.24 4.67
CA VAL A 20 17.20 4.09 3.48
C VAL A 20 16.29 5.31 3.57
N GLU A 21 16.86 6.47 3.30
CA GLU A 21 16.13 7.74 3.21
C GLU A 21 15.23 7.79 1.97
N VAL A 22 14.12 8.53 2.06
CA VAL A 22 13.10 8.58 1.00
C VAL A 22 13.64 9.12 -0.31
N GLU A 23 14.44 10.19 -0.24
CA GLU A 23 14.98 10.87 -1.43
C GLU A 23 15.87 9.93 -2.23
N LYS A 24 16.74 9.20 -1.53
CA LYS A 24 17.60 8.19 -2.13
C LYS A 24 16.78 7.03 -2.70
N LEU A 25 15.73 6.60 -1.99
CA LEU A 25 14.88 5.48 -2.39
C LEU A 25 14.20 5.71 -3.75
N ALA A 26 13.73 6.93 -4.03
CA ALA A 26 13.01 7.25 -5.26
C ALA A 26 13.88 7.19 -6.53
N THR A 27 15.19 7.41 -6.38
CA THR A 27 16.16 7.47 -7.50
C THR A 27 16.90 6.15 -7.69
N MET A 28 16.92 5.28 -6.67
CA MET A 28 17.62 3.99 -6.73
C MET A 28 17.02 3.02 -7.75
N LYS A 29 17.90 2.21 -8.36
CA LYS A 29 17.49 1.07 -9.17
C LYS A 29 16.98 -0.05 -8.28
N ILE A 30 16.13 -0.89 -8.87
CA ILE A 30 15.54 -2.04 -8.18
C ILE A 30 16.62 -3.02 -7.70
N THR A 31 17.71 -3.20 -8.47
CA THR A 31 18.86 -4.07 -8.15
C THR A 31 19.47 -3.77 -6.79
N ASP A 32 19.59 -2.49 -6.45
CA ASP A 32 20.30 -2.02 -5.25
C ASP A 32 19.41 -2.20 -4.00
N ILE A 33 18.10 -2.22 -4.21
CA ILE A 33 17.08 -2.44 -3.19
C ILE A 33 16.81 -3.93 -2.96
N LEU A 34 17.09 -4.82 -3.93
CA LEU A 34 16.79 -6.26 -3.83
C LEU A 34 17.21 -6.88 -2.49
N PRO A 35 18.46 -6.70 -1.99
CA PRO A 35 18.88 -7.29 -0.71
C PRO A 35 18.00 -6.85 0.46
N LYS A 36 17.48 -5.62 0.39
CA LYS A 36 16.61 -5.02 1.40
C LYS A 36 15.14 -5.37 1.20
N LEU A 37 14.72 -6.14 0.20
CA LEU A 37 13.32 -6.57 0.04
C LEU A 37 13.02 -7.89 0.78
N ASN A 38 11.75 -8.24 0.93
CA ASN A 38 11.35 -9.55 1.42
C ASN A 38 11.74 -10.67 0.43
N ALA A 39 11.88 -11.90 0.92
CA ALA A 39 12.30 -13.05 0.11
C ALA A 39 11.37 -13.30 -1.10
N ARG A 40 10.06 -13.08 -0.92
CA ARG A 40 9.07 -13.22 -2.00
C ARG A 40 9.34 -12.27 -3.17
N CYS A 41 9.58 -10.98 -2.89
CA CYS A 41 9.89 -9.99 -3.92
C CYS A 41 11.25 -10.25 -4.56
N ARG A 42 12.26 -10.63 -3.76
CA ARG A 42 13.58 -11.03 -4.27
C ARG A 42 13.49 -12.19 -5.26
N ARG A 43 12.77 -13.26 -4.91
CA ARG A 43 12.56 -14.43 -5.78
C ARG A 43 11.84 -14.05 -7.07
N ARG A 44 10.80 -13.20 -6.97
CA ARG A 44 10.03 -12.78 -8.16
C ARG A 44 10.85 -11.91 -9.09
N ILE A 45 11.50 -10.86 -8.58
CA ILE A 45 12.24 -9.91 -9.42
C ILE A 45 13.55 -10.52 -9.93
N GLY A 46 14.29 -11.23 -9.07
CA GLY A 46 15.61 -11.75 -9.41
C GLY A 46 15.58 -13.05 -10.21
N LYS A 47 14.81 -14.07 -9.77
CA LYS A 47 14.86 -15.42 -10.36
C LYS A 47 13.84 -15.63 -11.47
N HIS A 48 12.62 -15.10 -11.31
CA HIS A 48 11.50 -15.37 -12.24
C HIS A 48 11.29 -14.25 -13.27
N GLY A 49 11.66 -13.02 -12.93
CA GLY A 49 11.36 -11.85 -13.75
C GLY A 49 9.91 -11.38 -13.65
N LEU A 50 9.63 -10.29 -14.36
CA LEU A 50 8.31 -9.66 -14.44
C LEU A 50 7.62 -10.05 -15.75
N SER A 51 6.32 -10.31 -15.72
CA SER A 51 5.56 -10.53 -16.96
C SER A 51 5.50 -9.24 -17.78
N MET A 52 5.34 -9.38 -19.10
CA MET A 52 5.17 -8.24 -20.02
C MET A 52 4.03 -7.30 -19.60
N LYS A 53 2.96 -7.83 -18.98
CA LYS A 53 1.86 -7.01 -18.46
C LYS A 53 2.33 -6.08 -17.35
N HIS A 54 3.18 -6.57 -16.45
CA HIS A 54 3.78 -5.78 -15.36
C HIS A 54 4.75 -4.74 -15.92
N LEU A 55 5.58 -5.10 -16.90
CA LEU A 55 6.52 -4.17 -17.54
C LEU A 55 5.79 -3.03 -18.27
N ARG A 56 4.74 -3.35 -19.05
CA ARG A 56 3.89 -2.32 -19.71
C ARG A 56 3.27 -1.37 -18.70
N PHE A 57 2.86 -1.88 -17.53
CA PHE A 57 2.30 -1.06 -16.46
C PHE A 57 3.35 -0.10 -15.86
N VAL A 58 4.58 -0.58 -15.60
CA VAL A 58 5.68 0.28 -15.14
C VAL A 58 6.02 1.36 -16.16
N ASN A 59 6.15 1.00 -17.44
CA ASN A 59 6.43 1.97 -18.50
C ASN A 59 5.32 3.01 -18.62
N LYS A 60 4.06 2.59 -18.49
CA LYS A 60 2.91 3.52 -18.43
C LYS A 60 3.03 4.50 -17.27
N LEU A 61 3.46 4.05 -16.09
CA LEU A 61 3.67 4.92 -14.93
C LEU A 61 4.82 5.91 -15.16
N ARG A 62 5.95 5.44 -15.72
CA ARG A 62 7.10 6.30 -16.07
C ARG A 62 6.70 7.43 -17.02
N LEU A 63 5.97 7.11 -18.08
CA LEU A 63 5.46 8.10 -19.04
C LEU A 63 4.55 9.14 -18.36
N ARG A 64 3.68 8.70 -17.43
CA ARG A 64 2.77 9.61 -16.70
C ARG A 64 3.51 10.53 -15.73
N ARG A 65 4.58 10.05 -15.10
CA ARG A 65 5.44 10.85 -14.23
C ARG A 65 6.23 11.89 -15.04
N ALA A 66 6.79 11.49 -16.19
CA ALA A 66 7.52 12.40 -17.07
C ALA A 66 6.62 13.52 -17.64
N ALA A 67 5.35 13.23 -17.92
CA ALA A 67 4.41 14.22 -18.46
C ALA A 67 4.03 15.33 -17.45
N GLN A 68 4.17 15.09 -16.14
CA GLN A 68 3.78 16.04 -15.08
C GLN A 68 4.85 16.05 -13.97
N PRO A 69 5.97 16.75 -14.17
CA PRO A 69 7.05 16.79 -13.18
C PRO A 69 6.68 17.59 -11.91
N SER A 70 5.89 18.66 -12.06
CA SER A 70 5.57 19.57 -10.95
C SER A 70 4.22 19.31 -10.26
N GLN A 71 3.38 18.44 -10.83
CA GLN A 71 2.03 18.15 -10.31
C GLN A 71 1.87 16.67 -9.99
N LYS A 72 0.93 16.34 -9.09
CA LYS A 72 0.59 14.94 -8.80
C LYS A 72 0.14 14.25 -10.10
N PRO A 73 0.79 13.14 -10.51
CA PRO A 73 0.52 12.53 -11.80
C PRO A 73 -0.91 11.98 -11.86
N LYS A 74 -1.51 12.06 -13.05
CA LYS A 74 -2.86 11.51 -13.33
C LYS A 74 -3.00 10.07 -12.84
N ILE A 75 -4.15 9.79 -12.20
CA ILE A 75 -4.50 8.49 -11.63
C ILE A 75 -4.47 7.39 -12.71
N VAL A 76 -3.72 6.32 -12.47
CA VAL A 76 -3.64 5.16 -13.38
C VAL A 76 -4.46 4.00 -12.84
N ARG A 77 -5.45 3.54 -13.62
CA ARG A 77 -6.27 2.36 -13.30
C ARG A 77 -5.55 1.06 -13.67
N THR A 78 -5.62 0.05 -12.80
CA THR A 78 -5.02 -1.27 -13.02
C THR A 78 -5.84 -2.40 -12.41
N HIS A 79 -5.82 -3.56 -13.07
CA HIS A 79 -6.32 -4.84 -12.55
C HIS A 79 -5.20 -5.71 -11.97
N LEU A 80 -3.93 -5.30 -12.12
CA LEU A 80 -2.76 -6.06 -11.68
C LEU A 80 -2.58 -5.94 -10.16
N ARG A 81 -3.38 -6.71 -9.41
CA ARG A 81 -3.32 -6.75 -7.93
C ARG A 81 -2.06 -7.45 -7.42
N ASP A 82 -1.48 -8.34 -8.23
CA ASP A 82 -0.28 -9.08 -7.90
C ASP A 82 1.00 -8.22 -8.05
N MET A 83 0.94 -7.07 -8.71
CA MET A 83 2.10 -6.20 -8.95
C MET A 83 2.80 -5.78 -7.64
N ILE A 84 4.14 -5.84 -7.64
CA ILE A 84 4.97 -5.34 -6.53
C ILE A 84 5.13 -3.83 -6.69
N ILE A 85 5.03 -3.10 -5.57
CA ILE A 85 5.29 -1.66 -5.53
C ILE A 85 6.79 -1.42 -5.68
N PHE A 86 7.16 -0.71 -6.74
CA PHE A 86 8.52 -0.27 -7.00
C PHE A 86 8.79 1.11 -6.40
N PRO A 87 10.07 1.40 -6.06
CA PRO A 87 10.47 2.71 -5.53
C PRO A 87 10.11 3.88 -6.46
N GLU A 88 10.16 3.67 -7.77
CA GLU A 88 9.81 4.69 -8.78
C GLU A 88 8.34 5.14 -8.70
N MET A 89 7.47 4.36 -8.05
CA MET A 89 6.04 4.64 -7.92
C MET A 89 5.68 5.50 -6.70
N ILE A 90 6.66 5.83 -5.84
CA ILE A 90 6.42 6.66 -4.65
C ILE A 90 5.85 8.02 -5.06
N GLY A 91 4.79 8.46 -4.39
CA GLY A 91 4.09 9.71 -4.68
C GLY A 91 3.11 9.64 -5.85
N MET A 92 2.99 8.49 -6.52
CA MET A 92 1.95 8.26 -7.54
C MET A 92 0.66 7.72 -6.92
N THR A 93 -0.48 8.05 -7.53
CA THR A 93 -1.77 7.45 -7.18
C THR A 93 -2.17 6.39 -8.20
N VAL A 94 -2.31 5.16 -7.75
CA VAL A 94 -2.71 4.02 -8.58
C VAL A 94 -4.07 3.53 -8.13
N SER A 95 -5.03 3.47 -9.05
CA SER A 95 -6.34 2.90 -8.76
C SER A 95 -6.37 1.40 -9.04
N VAL A 96 -6.47 0.61 -7.98
CA VAL A 96 -6.40 -0.85 -8.01
C VAL A 96 -7.81 -1.44 -7.97
N TYR A 97 -8.14 -2.28 -8.94
CA TYR A 97 -9.43 -2.98 -8.96
C TYR A 97 -9.54 -3.99 -7.81
N ASN A 98 -10.62 -3.91 -7.03
CA ASN A 98 -10.84 -4.84 -5.91
C ASN A 98 -11.74 -6.03 -6.25
N GLY A 99 -12.37 -6.03 -7.44
CA GLY A 99 -13.40 -7.01 -7.84
C GLY A 99 -14.74 -6.37 -8.18
N ARG A 100 -14.98 -5.12 -7.74
CA ARG A 100 -16.19 -4.34 -8.02
C ARG A 100 -15.88 -2.90 -8.46
N GLN A 101 -14.93 -2.26 -7.79
CA GLN A 101 -14.57 -0.86 -8.01
C GLN A 101 -13.06 -0.66 -7.99
N PHE A 102 -12.63 0.49 -8.48
CA PHE A 102 -11.24 0.90 -8.50
C PHE A 102 -10.95 1.76 -7.27
N ILE A 103 -10.15 1.25 -6.35
CA ILE A 103 -9.76 1.96 -5.13
C ILE A 103 -8.48 2.75 -5.42
N PRO A 104 -8.48 4.09 -5.32
CA PRO A 104 -7.27 4.89 -5.47
C PRO A 104 -6.34 4.67 -4.26
N VAL A 105 -5.10 4.31 -4.53
CA VAL A 105 -4.05 4.09 -3.53
C VAL A 105 -2.91 5.06 -3.83
N GLU A 106 -2.65 5.98 -2.91
CA GLU A 106 -1.46 6.84 -2.92
C GLU A 106 -0.28 6.06 -2.32
N ILE A 107 0.80 5.91 -3.10
CA ILE A 107 1.93 5.06 -2.74
C ILE A 107 2.86 5.81 -1.80
N LYS A 108 3.00 5.30 -0.57
CA LYS A 108 3.89 5.82 0.47
C LYS A 108 5.21 5.02 0.51
N PRO A 109 6.33 5.61 0.97
CA PRO A 109 7.62 4.92 1.10
C PRO A 109 7.60 3.56 1.85
N PRO A 110 6.90 3.40 3.00
CA PRO A 110 6.86 2.11 3.69
C PRO A 110 6.12 0.99 2.93
N MET A 111 5.46 1.32 1.82
CA MET A 111 4.71 0.36 1.00
C MET A 111 5.58 -0.38 -0.01
N VAL A 112 6.83 0.07 -0.23
CA VAL A 112 7.76 -0.55 -1.20
C VAL A 112 8.02 -2.01 -0.84
N GLY A 113 8.03 -2.89 -1.85
CA GLY A 113 8.23 -4.33 -1.64
C GLY A 113 7.00 -5.11 -1.15
N ARG A 114 5.82 -4.49 -1.17
CA ARG A 114 4.51 -5.13 -0.93
C ARG A 114 3.71 -5.19 -2.24
N ALA A 115 2.71 -6.05 -2.28
CA ALA A 115 1.85 -6.18 -3.47
C ALA A 115 0.68 -5.18 -3.43
N LEU A 116 0.25 -4.68 -4.60
CA LEU A 116 -0.88 -3.74 -4.71
C LEU A 116 -2.19 -4.31 -4.12
N ARG A 117 -2.37 -5.64 -4.16
CA ARG A 117 -3.54 -6.31 -3.57
C ARG A 117 -3.72 -6.03 -2.08
N GLU A 118 -2.65 -5.76 -1.36
CA GLU A 118 -2.70 -5.54 0.09
C GLU A 118 -3.39 -4.22 0.47
N TYR A 119 -3.44 -3.28 -0.47
CA TYR A 119 -4.04 -1.96 -0.27
C TYR A 119 -5.44 -1.83 -0.90
N SER A 120 -5.94 -2.90 -1.50
CA SER A 120 -7.24 -2.95 -2.16
C SER A 120 -8.01 -4.13 -1.60
N MET A 121 -8.87 -3.86 -0.61
CA MET A 121 -9.66 -4.91 0.05
C MET A 121 -10.75 -5.42 -0.88
N SER A 122 -10.80 -6.74 -1.09
CA SER A 122 -11.82 -7.37 -1.96
C SER A 122 -13.19 -7.45 -1.30
N TYR A 123 -13.22 -7.58 0.03
CA TYR A 123 -14.43 -7.77 0.81
C TYR A 123 -14.69 -6.56 1.69
N LYS A 124 -15.93 -6.44 2.17
CA LYS A 124 -16.29 -5.44 3.19
C LYS A 124 -16.03 -6.02 4.56
N ILE A 125 -15.49 -5.21 5.47
CA ILE A 125 -15.36 -5.60 6.87
C ILE A 125 -16.76 -5.89 7.40
N VAL A 126 -16.93 -7.06 8.01
CA VAL A 126 -18.20 -7.43 8.63
C VAL A 126 -18.26 -6.78 10.01
N SER A 127 -19.40 -6.15 10.31
CA SER A 127 -19.74 -5.76 11.67
C SER A 127 -20.76 -6.77 12.18
N HIS A 128 -20.41 -7.47 13.26
CA HIS A 128 -21.34 -8.43 13.86
C HIS A 128 -22.51 -7.67 14.48
N GLY A 129 -23.71 -7.93 13.97
CA GLY A 129 -24.95 -7.37 14.53
C GLY A 129 -25.41 -8.12 15.78
N LYS A 130 -26.59 -7.74 16.28
CA LYS A 130 -27.25 -8.46 17.37
C LYS A 130 -27.53 -9.89 16.92
N VAL A 131 -27.20 -10.84 17.79
CA VAL A 131 -27.48 -12.26 17.54
C VAL A 131 -28.98 -12.47 17.46
N GLY A 132 -29.45 -13.23 16.46
CA GLY A 132 -30.86 -13.56 16.29
C GLY A 132 -31.42 -14.32 17.51
N ILE A 133 -32.72 -14.17 17.76
CA ILE A 133 -33.41 -14.88 18.84
C ILE A 133 -33.30 -16.39 18.57
N GLY A 134 -32.75 -17.15 19.52
CA GLY A 134 -32.55 -18.59 19.41
C GLY A 134 -31.15 -19.04 18.95
N ALA A 135 -30.27 -18.11 18.54
CA ALA A 135 -28.90 -18.46 18.14
C ALA A 135 -27.92 -18.58 19.32
N THR A 136 -28.24 -18.01 20.49
CA THR A 136 -27.52 -18.26 21.75
C THR A 136 -28.37 -19.07 22.71
N ARG A 137 -27.75 -19.92 23.54
CA ARG A 137 -28.48 -20.70 24.55
C ARG A 137 -29.28 -19.82 25.52
N SER A 138 -28.82 -18.59 25.76
CA SER A 138 -29.49 -17.58 26.59
C SER A 138 -30.70 -16.90 25.93
N SER A 139 -30.81 -16.91 24.60
CA SER A 139 -31.95 -16.34 23.88
C SER A 139 -33.05 -17.35 23.57
N LYS A 140 -32.90 -18.60 24.03
CA LYS A 140 -33.88 -19.69 23.83
C LYS A 140 -35.09 -19.57 24.77
N PHE A 141 -34.93 -18.86 25.88
CA PHE A 141 -36.01 -18.58 26.83
C PHE A 141 -36.40 -17.10 26.74
N VAL A 142 -37.23 -16.77 25.76
CA VAL A 142 -37.96 -15.49 25.73
C VAL A 142 -39.37 -15.81 26.23
N PRO A 143 -39.79 -15.32 27.40
CA PRO A 143 -41.14 -15.55 27.88
C PRO A 143 -42.12 -14.90 26.89
N LEU A 144 -42.97 -15.72 26.28
CA LEU A 144 -44.12 -15.23 25.53
C LEU A 144 -45.05 -14.56 26.53
N ARG A 145 -45.34 -13.28 26.31
CA ARG A 145 -46.31 -12.52 27.09
C ARG A 145 -47.70 -12.74 26.53
#